data_AF-A0A3D4B994-F1
#
_entry.id   AF-A0A3D4B994-F1
#
_cell.length_a   1.000
_cell.length_b   1.000
_cell.length_c   1.000
_cell.angle_alpha   90.00
_cell.angle_beta   90.00
_cell.angle_gamma   90.00
#
_symmetry.space_group_name_H-M   'P 1'
#
loop_
_entity.id
_entity.type
_entity.pdbx_description
1 polymer ?
#
loop_
_entity_poly.entity_id
_entity_poly.type
_entity_poly.pdbx_seq_one_letter_code
_entity_poly.pdbx_strand_id
1 'polypeptide(L)'
;MANKDLFIDKQGNYGSILTGDQASAARYIECRLTPLAKETLHNPQITEYIDSYDGRNKEPVAFPAKIPVLLSMGAEGIASSMATRILPHNLIELMEAQIACLKGEPFLVLPDFPTG
;
A
#
# COMPACT_ATOMS: atom_id res chain seq x y z
N MET A 1 11.39 2.14 -4.76
CA MET A 1 10.12 1.52 -5.17
C MET A 1 9.10 2.01 -4.16
N ALA A 2 8.10 2.79 -4.55
CA ALA A 2 7.14 3.36 -3.60
C ALA A 2 6.14 2.32 -3.02
N ASN A 3 6.17 1.08 -3.55
CA ASN A 3 5.36 -0.05 -3.13
C ASN A 3 6.20 -1.32 -3.32
N LYS A 4 6.04 -2.35 -2.48
CA LYS A 4 6.59 -3.71 -2.66
C LYS A 4 5.91 -4.45 -3.85
N ASP A 5 5.53 -3.72 -4.90
CA ASP A 5 4.78 -4.17 -6.08
C ASP A 5 3.48 -4.94 -5.79
N LEU A 6 2.87 -4.71 -4.62
CA LEU A 6 1.70 -5.47 -4.18
C LEU A 6 0.44 -5.13 -4.97
N PHE A 7 0.27 -3.86 -5.35
CA PHE A 7 -1.02 -3.35 -5.83
C PHE A 7 -1.05 -2.87 -7.28
N ILE A 8 0.11 -2.54 -7.85
CA ILE A 8 0.21 -1.95 -9.17
C ILE A 8 1.13 -2.83 -10.02
N ASP A 9 0.55 -3.45 -11.03
CA ASP A 9 1.26 -4.12 -12.11
C ASP A 9 1.67 -3.06 -13.14
N LYS A 10 2.90 -3.12 -13.62
CA LYS A 10 3.58 -2.04 -14.35
C LYS A 10 4.20 -2.57 -15.63
N GLN A 11 4.02 -1.83 -16.73
CA GLN A 11 4.63 -2.10 -18.03
C GLN A 11 5.32 -0.83 -18.56
N GLY A 12 6.56 -1.00 -19.06
CA GLY A 12 7.40 0.11 -19.51
C GLY A 12 8.48 0.48 -18.48
N ASN A 13 9.14 1.63 -18.67
CA ASN A 13 10.26 2.07 -17.84
C ASN A 13 9.79 2.94 -16.66
N TYR A 14 9.77 2.36 -15.46
CA TYR A 14 9.44 3.02 -14.19
C TYR A 14 10.65 3.57 -13.42
N GLY A 15 11.79 3.69 -14.09
CA GLY A 15 13.06 4.08 -13.48
C GLY A 15 13.73 2.93 -12.74
N SER A 16 14.91 3.21 -12.21
CA SER A 16 15.74 2.22 -11.52
C SER A 16 16.40 2.85 -10.31
N ILE A 17 16.22 2.22 -9.15
CA ILE A 17 16.82 2.67 -7.89
C ILE A 17 18.35 2.46 -7.92
N LEU A 18 18.81 1.41 -8.62
CA LEU A 18 20.22 1.04 -8.68
C LEU A 18 21.03 2.02 -9.52
N THR A 19 20.45 2.52 -10.61
CA THR A 19 21.11 3.46 -11.52
C THR A 19 20.72 4.91 -11.24
N GLY A 20 19.64 5.14 -10.50
CA GLY A 20 19.07 6.46 -10.27
C GLY A 20 18.25 7.01 -11.44
N ASP A 21 17.99 6.19 -12.47
CA ASP A 21 17.25 6.60 -13.65
C ASP A 21 15.80 6.92 -13.32
N GLN A 22 15.30 8.02 -13.88
CA GLN A 22 13.91 8.43 -13.73
C GLN A 22 12.96 7.59 -14.59
N ALA A 23 11.69 7.53 -14.17
CA ALA A 23 10.63 6.92 -14.96
C ALA A 23 10.42 7.68 -16.27
N SER A 24 10.02 6.95 -17.31
CA SER A 24 9.62 7.54 -18.59
C SER A 24 8.34 8.36 -18.46
N ALA A 25 8.11 9.27 -19.41
CA ALA A 25 6.89 10.07 -19.42
C ALA A 25 5.63 9.20 -19.44
N ALA A 26 4.55 9.66 -18.80
CA ALA A 26 3.30 8.90 -18.60
C ALA A 26 2.72 8.28 -19.89
N ARG A 27 2.92 8.92 -21.05
CA ARG A 27 2.50 8.40 -22.37
C ARG A 27 3.28 7.16 -22.87
N TYR A 28 4.34 6.74 -22.19
CA TYR A 28 5.20 5.60 -22.53
C TYR A 28 5.16 4.48 -21.49
N ILE A 29 4.35 4.62 -20.45
CA ILE A 29 4.22 3.64 -19.37
C ILE A 29 2.76 3.30 -19.16
N GLU A 30 2.50 2.06 -18.78
CA GLU A 30 1.16 1.56 -18.51
C GLU A 30 1.16 0.88 -17.14
N CYS A 31 0.04 1.01 -16.42
CA CYS A 31 -0.17 0.25 -15.20
C CYS A 31 -1.61 -0.19 -15.04
N ARG A 32 -1.80 -1.22 -14.22
CA ARG A 32 -3.11 -1.72 -13.81
C ARG A 32 -3.07 -2.21 -12.38
N LEU A 33 -4.24 -2.33 -11.77
CA LEU A 33 -4.37 -2.97 -10.47
C LEU A 33 -4.04 -4.46 -10.57
N THR A 34 -3.26 -4.95 -9.61
CA THR A 34 -3.07 -6.40 -9.42
C THR A 34 -4.40 -7.05 -9.00
N PRO A 35 -4.58 -8.36 -9.22
CA PRO A 35 -5.73 -9.09 -8.69
C PRO A 35 -5.86 -8.92 -7.17
N LEU A 36 -4.72 -8.96 -6.46
CA LEU A 36 -4.66 -8.74 -5.01
C LEU A 36 -5.27 -7.39 -4.60
N ALA A 37 -4.91 -6.29 -5.28
CA ALA A 37 -5.47 -4.97 -4.97
C ALA A 37 -7.00 -4.93 -5.12
N LYS A 38 -7.52 -5.52 -6.20
CA LYS A 38 -8.96 -5.55 -6.47
C LYS A 38 -9.71 -6.33 -5.40
N GLU A 39 -9.17 -7.47 -4.98
CA GLU A 39 -9.84 -8.34 -4.00
C GLU A 39 -9.72 -7.83 -2.56
N THR A 40 -8.62 -7.15 -2.23
CA THR A 40 -8.29 -6.76 -0.85
C THR A 40 -8.71 -5.35 -0.47
N LEU A 41 -8.82 -4.43 -1.43
CA LEU A 41 -9.12 -3.01 -1.15
C LEU A 41 -10.51 -2.56 -1.64
N HIS A 42 -11.15 -3.31 -2.54
CA HIS A 42 -12.39 -2.88 -3.15
C HIS A 42 -13.61 -3.63 -2.59
N ASN A 43 -14.48 -2.92 -1.88
CA ASN A 43 -15.81 -3.41 -1.51
C ASN A 43 -16.83 -2.26 -1.45
N PRO A 44 -17.58 -1.97 -2.54
CA PRO A 44 -18.48 -0.82 -2.60
C PRO A 44 -19.66 -0.90 -1.63
N GLN A 45 -19.99 -2.09 -1.10
CA GLN A 45 -21.14 -2.26 -0.20
C GLN A 45 -20.88 -1.72 1.21
N ILE A 46 -19.61 -1.67 1.63
CA ILE A 46 -19.20 -1.24 2.98
C ILE A 46 -18.30 0.00 2.96
N THR A 47 -18.03 0.56 1.78
CA THR A 47 -17.24 1.77 1.63
C THR A 47 -18.10 2.99 1.89
N GLU A 48 -17.62 3.87 2.76
CA GLU A 48 -18.19 5.20 2.96
C GLU A 48 -17.73 6.14 1.84
N TYR A 49 -18.67 6.88 1.27
CA TYR A 49 -18.43 7.80 0.16
C TYR A 49 -18.84 9.22 0.51
N ILE A 50 -18.00 10.18 0.13
CA ILE A 50 -18.27 11.62 0.19
C ILE A 50 -18.28 12.22 -1.21
N ASP A 51 -18.87 13.40 -1.37
CA ASP A 51 -18.85 14.10 -2.66
C ASP A 51 -17.43 14.60 -2.96
N SER A 52 -17.04 14.58 -4.23
CA SER A 52 -15.75 15.10 -4.71
C SER A 52 -15.66 16.61 -4.53
N TYR A 53 -14.45 17.17 -4.64
CA TYR A 53 -14.21 18.60 -4.45
C TYR A 53 -15.11 19.54 -5.30
N ASP A 54 -15.55 19.09 -6.48
CA ASP A 54 -16.43 19.81 -7.41
C ASP A 54 -17.91 19.37 -7.32
N GLY A 55 -18.23 18.44 -6.42
CA GLY A 55 -19.56 17.89 -6.20
C GLY A 55 -20.11 17.02 -7.33
N ARG A 56 -19.29 16.68 -8.34
CA ARG A 56 -19.76 15.94 -9.53
C ARG A 56 -19.68 14.44 -9.39
N ASN A 57 -18.81 13.94 -8.51
CA ASN A 57 -18.57 12.52 -8.28
C ASN A 57 -18.61 12.21 -6.79
N LYS A 58 -18.52 10.92 -6.47
CA LYS A 58 -18.31 10.45 -5.11
C LYS A 58 -16.97 9.76 -4.99
N GLU A 59 -16.25 10.04 -3.93
CA GLU A 59 -14.95 9.45 -3.60
C GLU A 59 -15.00 8.70 -2.27
N PRO A 60 -14.31 7.56 -2.16
CA PRO A 60 -14.27 6.79 -0.92
C PRO A 60 -13.46 7.54 0.14
N VAL A 61 -13.97 7.61 1.37
CA VAL A 61 -13.22 8.19 2.50
C VAL A 61 -12.00 7.32 2.84
N ALA A 62 -12.21 6.01 2.84
CA ALA A 62 -11.16 5.01 3.01
C ALA A 62 -11.52 3.74 2.23
N PHE A 63 -10.50 2.97 1.86
CA PHE A 63 -10.71 1.63 1.31
C PHE A 63 -10.76 0.59 2.44
N PRO A 64 -11.78 -0.30 2.46
CA PRO A 64 -11.86 -1.38 3.42
C PRO A 64 -10.80 -2.45 3.10
N ALA A 65 -9.61 -2.31 3.69
CA ALA A 65 -8.50 -3.21 3.47
C ALA A 65 -8.66 -4.53 4.24
N LYS A 66 -8.56 -5.66 3.53
CA LYS A 66 -8.59 -7.02 4.11
C LYS A 66 -7.23 -7.50 4.63
N ILE A 67 -6.17 -6.74 4.38
CA ILE A 67 -4.79 -7.05 4.75
C ILE A 67 -4.15 -5.86 5.47
N PRO A 68 -3.11 -6.06 6.29
CA PRO A 68 -2.45 -4.98 7.05
C PRO A 68 -1.55 -4.10 6.17
N VAL A 69 -2.16 -3.32 5.27
CA VAL A 69 -1.48 -2.51 4.25
C VAL A 69 -0.44 -1.57 4.86
N LEU A 70 -0.82 -0.82 5.90
CA LEU A 70 0.05 0.17 6.54
C LEU A 70 1.36 -0.43 7.03
N LEU A 71 1.32 -1.59 7.68
CA LEU A 71 2.51 -2.25 8.19
C LEU A 71 3.30 -2.94 7.07
N SER A 72 2.63 -3.49 6.05
CA SER A 72 3.29 -4.15 4.92
C SER A 72 4.12 -3.20 4.06
N MET A 73 3.62 -1.97 3.85
CA MET A 73 4.26 -0.97 2.99
C MET A 73 5.08 0.04 3.78
N GLY A 74 4.76 0.23 5.06
CA GLY A 74 5.26 1.36 5.84
C GLY A 74 4.59 2.67 5.44
N ALA A 75 4.96 3.73 6.13
CA ALA A 75 4.54 5.09 5.84
C ALA A 75 5.58 6.07 6.36
N GLU A 76 5.92 7.08 5.55
CA GLU A 76 6.81 8.16 5.96
C GLU A 76 6.19 9.48 5.56
N GLY A 77 6.22 10.45 6.46
CA GLY A 77 5.61 11.76 6.22
C GLY A 77 6.01 12.78 7.27
N ILE A 78 6.05 14.05 6.85
CA ILE A 78 6.31 15.19 7.71
C ILE A 78 5.15 16.16 7.54
N ALA A 79 4.48 16.46 8.65
CA ALA A 79 3.50 17.52 8.78
C ALA A 79 4.14 18.74 9.46
N SER A 80 3.42 19.86 9.54
CA SER A 80 3.92 21.14 10.05
C SER A 80 4.57 21.09 11.44
N SER A 81 4.22 20.13 12.29
CA SER A 81 4.80 19.95 13.63
C SER A 81 5.16 18.50 13.98
N MET A 82 4.94 17.54 13.08
CA MET A 82 5.05 16.11 13.38
C MET A 82 5.77 15.38 12.24
N ALA A 83 6.53 14.35 12.59
CA ALA A 83 7.10 13.42 11.64
C ALA A 83 6.66 12.00 12.01
N THR A 84 6.36 11.19 11.01
CA THR A 84 6.00 9.77 11.18
C THR A 84 6.88 8.92 10.28
N ARG A 85 7.37 7.81 10.84
CA ARG A 85 8.07 6.77 10.09
C ARG A 85 7.67 5.40 10.61
N ILE A 86 6.98 4.65 9.76
CA ILE A 86 6.59 3.26 9.97
C ILE A 86 7.38 2.44 8.95
N LEU A 87 8.16 1.49 9.44
CA LEU A 87 8.97 0.63 8.60
C LEU A 87 8.11 -0.47 7.96
N PRO A 88 8.43 -0.90 6.72
CA PRO A 88 7.72 -2.00 6.08
C PRO A 88 8.04 -3.33 6.78
N HIS A 89 7.07 -4.24 6.79
CA HIS A 89 7.20 -5.60 7.33
C HIS A 89 6.82 -6.63 6.25
N ASN A 90 7.09 -7.90 6.51
CA ASN A 90 6.72 -8.97 5.60
C ASN A 90 5.20 -9.24 5.70
N LEU A 91 4.52 -9.37 4.56
CA LEU A 91 3.07 -9.57 4.57
C LEU A 91 2.67 -10.92 5.20
N ILE A 92 3.45 -11.98 4.99
CA ILE A 92 3.15 -13.32 5.51
C ILE A 92 3.29 -13.33 7.04
N GLU A 93 4.39 -12.80 7.56
CA GLU A 93 4.61 -12.67 9.02
C GLU A 93 3.52 -11.82 9.68
N LEU A 94 3.07 -10.74 9.02
CA LEU A 94 1.98 -9.92 9.53
C LEU A 94 0.65 -10.69 9.59
N MET A 95 0.36 -11.54 8.60
CA MET A 95 -0.86 -12.37 8.60
C MET A 95 -0.80 -13.42 9.72
N GLU A 96 0.35 -14.06 9.92
CA GLU A 96 0.57 -15.01 11.02
C GLU A 96 0.44 -14.32 12.38
N ALA A 97 1.02 -13.13 12.52
CA ALA A 97 0.90 -12.31 13.74
C ALA A 97 -0.54 -11.87 13.99
N GLN A 98 -1.32 -11.54 12.96
CA GLN A 98 -2.75 -11.25 13.11
C GLN A 98 -3.52 -12.47 13.63
N ILE A 99 -3.22 -13.68 13.12
CA ILE A 99 -3.83 -14.92 13.60
C ILE A 99 -3.46 -15.18 15.07
N ALA A 100 -2.17 -15.05 15.43
CA ALA A 100 -1.70 -15.19 16.81
C ALA A 100 -2.36 -14.16 17.75
N CYS A 101 -2.45 -12.91 17.32
CA CYS A 101 -3.12 -11.83 18.05
C CYS A 101 -4.58 -12.17 18.35
N LEU A 102 -5.33 -12.69 17.36
CA LEU A 102 -6.71 -13.11 17.55
C LEU A 102 -6.87 -14.31 18.49
N LYS A 103 -5.85 -15.17 18.60
CA LYS A 103 -5.80 -16.29 19.54
C LYS A 103 -5.32 -15.90 20.93
N GLY A 104 -4.83 -14.66 21.12
CA GLY A 104 -4.19 -14.23 22.36
C GLY A 104 -2.80 -14.82 22.57
N GLU A 105 -2.14 -15.27 21.49
CA GLU A 105 -0.78 -15.81 21.51
C GLU A 105 0.25 -14.68 21.30
N PRO A 106 1.43 -14.77 21.94
CA PRO A 106 2.50 -13.81 21.69
C PRO A 106 3.05 -13.95 20.26
N PHE A 107 3.39 -12.83 19.64
CA PHE A 107 4.00 -12.79 18.31
C PHE A 107 5.11 -11.74 18.26
N LEU A 108 6.04 -11.91 17.32
CA LEU A 108 7.10 -10.96 17.02
C LEU A 108 7.14 -10.76 15.52
N VAL A 109 7.10 -9.51 15.07
CA VAL A 109 7.26 -9.13 13.66
C VAL A 109 8.39 -8.13 13.60
N LEU A 110 9.31 -8.31 12.65
CA LEU A 110 10.44 -7.42 12.43
C LEU A 110 10.31 -6.71 11.08
N PRO A 111 10.91 -5.51 10.93
CA PRO A 111 10.96 -4.84 9.65
C PRO A 111 11.62 -5.70 8.58
N ASP A 112 11.05 -5.66 7.37
CA ASP A 112 11.49 -6.41 6.20
C ASP A 112 11.62 -5.44 5.02
N PHE A 113 12.86 -5.25 4.55
CA PHE A 113 13.19 -4.30 3.51
C PHE A 113 13.33 -4.99 2.14
N PRO A 114 12.97 -4.31 1.04
CA PRO A 114 13.12 -4.88 -0.30
C PRO A 114 14.56 -5.29 -0.67
N THR A 115 15.56 -4.75 0.02
CA THR A 115 16.98 -5.00 -0.23
C THR A 115 17.58 -6.14 0.60
N GLY A 116 16.80 -6.74 1.50
CA GLY A 116 17.33 -7.56 2.59
C GLY A 116 17.76 -6.73 3.79
#